data_AF-A0A915KUT6-F1
#
_entry.id   AF-A0A915KUT6-F1
#
_cell.length_a   1.000
_cell.length_b   1.000
_cell.length_c   1.000
_cell.angle_alpha   90.00
_cell.angle_beta   90.00
_cell.angle_gamma   90.00
#
_symmetry.space_group_name_H-M   'P 1'
#
loop_
_entity.id
_entity.type
_entity.pdbx_description
1 polymer ?
#
loop_
_entity_poly.entity_id
_entity_poly.type
_entity_poly.pdbx_seq_one_letter_code
_entity_poly.pdbx_strand_id
1 'polypeptide(L)'
;NEISLQQFENLPFVRSLFFRYNLNFSPPNLPAVLVADGAGTSNVSLRAPNKLNTDQRLLLFHYNLKFYDSNVNAYDGCDLKRFVMQSTTSCADASQFDLVHFRIHLPCSGDFLLDIFAHETTRNEYLRGKPLKFKSVCKWKIIAPQSNSIMVPLPECAGGEWGPEKARRLFFMRPLTHQEPIVNHSLMTSSPTLKISFKL
;
A
#
# COMPACT_ATOMS: atom_id res chain seq x y z
N ASN A 1 -18.63 -21.86 -7.46
CA ASN A 1 -17.25 -21.73 -7.98
C ASN A 1 -16.34 -22.61 -7.15
N GLU A 2 -15.90 -23.72 -7.71
CA GLU A 2 -14.88 -24.58 -7.12
C GLU A 2 -13.50 -24.08 -7.55
N ILE A 3 -12.55 -24.01 -6.62
CA ILE A 3 -11.14 -23.72 -6.90
C ILE A 3 -10.38 -25.04 -6.92
N SER A 4 -9.37 -25.18 -7.77
CA SER A 4 -8.50 -26.37 -7.75
C SER A 4 -7.65 -26.40 -6.47
N LEU A 5 -7.14 -27.58 -6.10
CA LEU A 5 -6.20 -27.71 -4.98
C LEU A 5 -4.99 -26.79 -5.16
N GLN A 6 -4.42 -26.76 -6.37
CA GLN A 6 -3.29 -25.87 -6.68
C GLN A 6 -3.66 -24.39 -6.53
N GLN A 7 -4.88 -23.99 -6.88
CA GLN A 7 -5.34 -22.61 -6.66
C GLN A 7 -5.47 -22.32 -5.17
N PHE A 8 -6.03 -23.25 -4.39
CA PHE A 8 -6.17 -23.12 -2.94
C PHE A 8 -4.80 -22.99 -2.24
N GLU A 9 -3.85 -23.86 -2.58
CA GLU A 9 -2.49 -23.86 -2.03
C GLU A 9 -1.72 -22.58 -2.37
N ASN A 10 -2.07 -21.93 -3.48
CA ASN A 10 -1.47 -20.67 -3.90
C ASN A 10 -2.18 -19.42 -3.34
N LEU A 11 -3.23 -19.55 -2.53
CA LEU A 11 -3.93 -18.38 -1.99
C LEU A 11 -3.07 -17.63 -0.95
N PRO A 12 -3.05 -16.28 -0.96
CA PRO A 12 -2.34 -15.51 0.04
C PRO A 12 -2.85 -15.79 1.44
N PHE A 13 -1.95 -15.69 2.41
CA PHE A 13 -2.32 -15.86 3.81
C PHE A 13 -3.16 -14.68 4.27
N VAL A 14 -4.41 -14.93 4.68
CA VAL A 14 -5.33 -13.93 5.21
C VAL A 14 -5.77 -14.26 6.63
N ARG A 15 -6.14 -13.23 7.39
CA ARG A 15 -6.76 -13.35 8.73
C ARG A 15 -8.27 -13.08 8.64
N SER A 16 -9.03 -13.48 9.64
CA SER A 16 -10.49 -13.24 9.70
C SER A 16 -10.88 -11.77 9.51
N LEU A 17 -10.00 -10.83 9.91
CA LEU A 17 -10.21 -9.40 9.70
C LEU A 17 -10.21 -8.97 8.24
N PHE A 18 -9.52 -9.70 7.35
CA PHE A 18 -9.58 -9.44 5.91
C PHE A 18 -11.03 -9.51 5.41
N PHE A 19 -11.74 -10.58 5.77
CA PHE A 19 -13.14 -10.78 5.44
C PHE A 19 -14.05 -9.81 6.20
N ARG A 20 -13.77 -9.55 7.49
CA ARG A 20 -14.54 -8.59 8.30
C ARG A 20 -14.54 -7.19 7.71
N TYR A 21 -13.42 -6.77 7.13
CA TYR A 21 -13.28 -5.47 6.48
C TYR A 21 -13.70 -5.49 4.99
N ASN A 22 -14.22 -6.61 4.51
CA ASN A 22 -14.63 -6.82 3.11
C ASN A 22 -13.52 -6.44 2.11
N LEU A 23 -12.28 -6.82 2.43
CA LEU A 23 -11.13 -6.63 1.56
C LEU A 23 -11.16 -7.65 0.44
N ASN A 24 -10.68 -7.25 -0.73
CA ASN A 24 -10.51 -8.15 -1.87
C ASN A 24 -9.15 -7.91 -2.53
N PHE A 25 -8.57 -8.94 -3.14
CA PHE A 25 -7.33 -8.78 -3.88
C PHE A 25 -7.57 -8.09 -5.23
N SER A 26 -6.59 -7.32 -5.68
CA SER A 26 -6.57 -6.74 -7.02
C SER A 26 -5.16 -6.93 -7.62
N PRO A 27 -4.97 -7.85 -8.57
CA PRO A 27 -5.97 -8.74 -9.18
C PRO A 27 -6.50 -9.83 -8.21
N PRO A 28 -7.68 -10.42 -8.48
CA PRO A 28 -8.33 -11.38 -7.56
C PRO A 28 -7.53 -12.68 -7.33
N ASN A 29 -6.65 -13.05 -8.26
CA ASN A 29 -5.86 -14.29 -8.22
C ASN A 29 -4.38 -14.04 -7.88
N LEU A 30 -4.10 -13.10 -6.97
CA LEU A 30 -2.75 -12.85 -6.47
C LEU A 30 -2.23 -14.12 -5.76
N PRO A 31 -1.04 -14.65 -6.13
CA PRO A 31 -0.47 -15.81 -5.46
C PRO A 31 0.11 -15.44 -4.09
N ALA A 32 0.27 -16.44 -3.21
CA ALA A 32 0.86 -16.32 -1.88
C ALA A 32 2.34 -15.91 -1.90
N VAL A 33 3.04 -16.29 -2.96
CA VAL A 33 4.44 -15.97 -3.21
C VAL A 33 4.52 -15.07 -4.44
N LEU A 34 5.11 -13.89 -4.27
CA LEU A 34 5.34 -12.93 -5.33
C LEU A 34 6.81 -12.97 -5.72
N VAL A 35 7.10 -12.86 -7.01
CA VAL A 35 8.48 -12.71 -7.51
C VAL A 35 8.64 -11.26 -7.95
N ALA A 36 9.65 -10.59 -7.43
CA ALA A 36 10.00 -9.24 -7.86
C ALA A 36 10.60 -9.27 -9.28
N ASP A 37 10.40 -8.19 -10.02
CA ASP A 37 10.97 -8.05 -11.37
C ASP A 37 12.50 -7.83 -11.34
N GLY A 38 13.12 -7.69 -12.51
CA GLY A 38 14.57 -7.49 -12.63
C GLY A 38 15.10 -6.20 -11.99
N ALA A 39 14.22 -5.25 -11.66
CA ALA A 39 14.55 -4.05 -10.91
C ALA A 39 14.33 -4.22 -9.39
N GLY A 40 13.93 -5.41 -8.93
CA GLY A 40 13.61 -5.66 -7.52
C GLY A 40 12.24 -5.11 -7.10
N THR A 41 11.35 -4.82 -8.05
CA THR A 41 10.02 -4.27 -7.77
C THR A 41 8.94 -5.35 -7.71
N SER A 42 8.06 -5.25 -6.73
CA SER A 42 6.84 -6.07 -6.62
C SER A 42 5.66 -5.19 -6.20
N ASN A 43 4.43 -5.64 -6.47
CA ASN A 43 3.22 -4.85 -6.18
C ASN A 43 2.14 -5.73 -5.57
N VAL A 44 1.52 -5.22 -4.50
CA VAL A 44 0.30 -5.77 -3.91
C VAL A 44 -0.75 -4.69 -3.93
N SER A 45 -1.97 -5.01 -4.41
CA SER A 45 -3.10 -4.08 -4.31
C SER A 45 -4.32 -4.74 -3.71
N LEU A 46 -5.00 -4.02 -2.83
CA LEU A 46 -6.22 -4.43 -2.16
C LEU A 46 -7.35 -3.49 -2.57
N ARG A 47 -8.53 -4.06 -2.83
CA ARG A 47 -9.79 -3.31 -2.86
C ARG A 47 -10.30 -3.20 -1.43
N ALA A 48 -10.45 -1.97 -0.97
CA ALA A 48 -11.03 -1.64 0.33
C ALA A 48 -12.37 -0.92 0.10
N PRO A 49 -13.47 -1.25 0.81
CA PRO A 49 -14.74 -0.58 0.60
C PRO A 49 -14.60 0.94 0.78
N ASN A 50 -14.97 1.71 -0.24
CA ASN A 50 -15.14 3.14 -0.12
C ASN A 50 -16.54 3.41 0.42
N LYS A 51 -16.60 3.92 1.65
CA LYS A 51 -17.85 4.35 2.25
C LYS A 51 -18.04 5.82 1.88
N LEU A 52 -18.67 6.07 0.74
CA LEU A 52 -19.06 7.42 0.35
C LEU A 52 -20.07 8.00 1.37
N ASN A 53 -19.59 8.98 2.14
CA ASN A 53 -20.33 10.12 2.71
C ASN A 53 -21.43 9.94 3.76
N THR A 54 -21.50 8.85 4.53
CA THR A 54 -22.47 8.77 5.66
C THR A 54 -21.87 8.46 7.03
N ASP A 55 -20.87 7.57 7.13
CA ASP A 55 -20.51 7.00 8.44
C ASP A 55 -19.28 7.60 9.15
N GLN A 56 -18.56 8.56 8.54
CA GLN A 56 -17.28 9.11 9.06
C GLN A 56 -16.19 8.06 9.39
N ARG A 57 -16.37 6.80 8.98
CA ARG A 57 -15.42 5.71 9.24
C ARG A 57 -14.32 5.67 8.20
N LEU A 58 -13.13 5.35 8.65
CA LEU A 58 -11.92 5.25 7.87
C LEU A 58 -11.31 3.88 8.12
N LEU A 59 -10.99 3.15 7.05
CA LEU A 59 -10.12 2.00 7.14
C LEU A 59 -8.69 2.45 6.84
N LEU A 60 -7.83 2.35 7.84
CA LEU A 60 -6.43 2.72 7.74
C LEU A 60 -5.58 1.48 7.56
N PHE A 61 -4.51 1.61 6.79
CA PHE A 61 -3.55 0.53 6.57
C PHE A 61 -2.18 0.91 7.14
N HIS A 62 -1.49 -0.13 7.60
CA HIS A 62 -0.10 -0.11 7.98
C HIS A 62 0.55 -1.39 7.46
N TYR A 63 1.86 -1.40 7.33
CA TYR A 63 2.59 -2.55 6.81
C TYR A 63 3.92 -2.71 7.54
N ASN A 64 4.43 -3.93 7.52
CA ASN A 64 5.79 -4.24 7.91
C ASN A 64 6.46 -5.04 6.79
N LEU A 65 7.72 -4.74 6.50
CA LEU A 65 8.57 -5.49 5.59
C LEU A 65 9.78 -5.98 6.38
N LYS A 66 10.07 -7.27 6.27
CA LYS A 66 11.23 -7.90 6.90
C LYS A 66 11.80 -9.00 6.03
N PHE A 67 13.02 -9.44 6.30
CA PHE A 67 13.53 -10.68 5.71
C PHE A 67 12.69 -11.87 6.19
N TYR A 68 12.40 -12.82 5.30
CA TYR A 68 11.41 -13.88 5.52
C TYR A 68 11.77 -14.78 6.73
N ASP A 69 13.00 -15.28 6.77
CA ASP A 69 13.49 -16.19 7.82
C ASP A 69 14.10 -15.48 9.03
N SER A 70 13.84 -14.17 9.19
CA SER A 70 14.34 -13.43 10.35
C SER A 70 13.32 -12.43 10.88
N ASN A 71 13.69 -11.78 11.98
CA ASN A 71 12.98 -10.59 12.48
C ASN A 71 13.70 -9.30 12.12
N VAL A 72 14.70 -9.37 11.22
CA VAL A 72 15.45 -8.21 10.76
C VAL A 72 14.58 -7.42 9.79
N ASN A 73 14.31 -6.16 10.16
CA ASN A 73 13.52 -5.20 9.39
C ASN A 73 14.37 -4.02 8.91
N ALA A 74 15.70 -4.19 8.82
CA ALA A 74 16.61 -3.16 8.36
C ALA A 74 17.64 -3.73 7.39
N TYR A 75 18.05 -2.91 6.42
CA TYR A 75 19.11 -3.20 5.47
C TYR A 75 20.03 -1.97 5.40
N ASP A 76 21.33 -2.17 5.61
CA ASP A 76 22.34 -1.11 5.60
C ASP A 76 21.96 0.12 6.46
N GLY A 77 21.53 -0.14 7.69
CA GLY A 77 21.08 0.90 8.63
C GLY A 77 19.73 1.55 8.29
N CYS A 78 19.10 1.19 7.17
CA CYS A 78 17.81 1.72 6.74
C CYS A 78 16.67 0.74 7.05
N ASP A 79 15.60 1.23 7.67
CA ASP A 79 14.37 0.45 7.90
C ASP A 79 13.76 0.00 6.57
N LEU A 80 13.46 -1.29 6.45
CA LEU A 80 12.88 -1.91 5.26
C LEU A 80 11.51 -1.33 4.89
N LYS A 81 10.78 -0.72 5.83
CA LYS A 81 9.53 -0.01 5.54
C LYS A 81 9.73 1.12 4.52
N ARG A 82 10.93 1.72 4.45
CA ARG A 82 11.25 2.79 3.50
C ARG A 82 11.34 2.31 2.06
N PHE A 83 11.29 1.01 1.84
CA PHE A 83 11.26 0.39 0.52
C PHE A 83 9.84 0.00 0.09
N VAL A 84 8.82 0.47 0.81
CA VAL A 84 7.41 0.26 0.46
C VAL A 84 6.70 1.59 0.35
N MET A 85 6.10 1.86 -0.79
CA MET A 85 5.19 2.97 -0.98
C MET A 85 3.75 2.47 -0.84
N GLN A 86 3.08 2.88 0.24
CA GLN A 86 1.64 2.70 0.39
C GLN A 86 0.92 3.91 -0.19
N SER A 87 -0.03 3.72 -1.09
CA SER A 87 -0.89 4.79 -1.61
C SER A 87 -2.30 4.30 -1.84
N THR A 88 -3.29 5.19 -1.79
CA THR A 88 -4.67 4.84 -2.17
C THR A 88 -5.09 5.67 -3.37
N THR A 89 -5.77 5.02 -4.30
CA THR A 89 -6.45 5.67 -5.42
C THR A 89 -7.93 5.38 -5.32
N SER A 90 -8.75 6.43 -5.18
CA SER A 90 -10.21 6.31 -5.28
C SER A 90 -10.62 6.32 -6.74
N CYS A 91 -11.39 5.32 -7.15
CA CYS A 91 -12.02 5.33 -8.48
C CYS A 91 -13.14 6.37 -8.48
N ALA A 92 -13.09 7.33 -9.42
CA ALA A 92 -14.09 8.40 -9.54
C ALA A 92 -15.45 7.90 -10.05
N ASP A 93 -15.50 6.71 -10.63
CA ASP A 93 -16.72 6.06 -11.08
C ASP A 93 -17.42 5.35 -9.90
N ALA A 94 -18.68 4.93 -10.06
CA ALA A 94 -19.57 4.34 -9.02
C ALA A 94 -19.06 3.07 -8.30
N SER A 95 -17.76 2.77 -8.36
CA SER A 95 -17.11 1.70 -7.64
C SER A 95 -17.21 1.95 -6.13
N GLN A 96 -17.75 0.96 -5.42
CA GLN A 96 -17.84 0.94 -3.95
C GLN A 96 -16.49 0.67 -3.27
N PHE A 97 -15.36 0.77 -3.98
CA PHE A 97 -14.05 0.36 -3.48
C PHE A 97 -12.93 1.33 -3.87
N ASP A 98 -12.08 1.65 -2.90
CA ASP A 98 -10.78 2.27 -3.15
C ASP A 98 -9.73 1.20 -3.42
N LEU A 99 -8.73 1.53 -4.23
CA LEU A 99 -7.56 0.68 -4.44
C LEU A 99 -6.41 1.13 -3.55
N VAL A 100 -6.00 0.26 -2.64
CA VAL A 100 -4.85 0.46 -1.75
C VAL A 100 -3.66 -0.30 -2.33
N HIS A 101 -2.65 0.44 -2.76
CA HIS A 101 -1.45 -0.07 -3.39
C HIS A 101 -0.29 -0.11 -2.40
N PHE A 102 0.48 -1.19 -2.43
CA PHE A 102 1.76 -1.35 -1.77
C PHE A 102 2.77 -1.67 -2.86
N ARG A 103 3.58 -0.68 -3.22
CA ARG A 103 4.67 -0.83 -4.20
C ARG A 103 5.95 -1.11 -3.43
N ILE A 104 6.51 -2.28 -3.62
CA ILE A 104 7.68 -2.77 -2.89
C ILE A 104 8.89 -2.66 -3.82
N HIS A 105 9.97 -2.06 -3.34
CA HIS A 105 11.18 -1.75 -4.07
C HIS A 105 12.39 -2.33 -3.32
N LEU A 106 12.67 -3.61 -3.49
CA LEU A 106 13.58 -4.34 -2.61
C LEU A 106 15.04 -3.88 -2.78
N PRO A 107 15.77 -3.60 -1.69
CA PRO A 107 17.13 -3.07 -1.75
C PRO A 107 18.18 -4.10 -2.13
N CYS A 108 17.87 -5.39 -1.96
CA CYS A 108 18.78 -6.49 -2.22
C CYS A 108 18.00 -7.75 -2.58
N SER A 109 18.72 -8.72 -3.14
CA SER A 109 18.21 -10.06 -3.35
C SER A 109 17.91 -10.79 -2.05
N GLY A 110 16.97 -11.73 -2.11
CA GLY A 110 16.57 -12.56 -0.99
C GLY A 110 15.06 -12.67 -0.84
N ASP A 111 14.65 -13.32 0.24
CA ASP A 111 13.25 -13.56 0.55
C ASP A 111 12.77 -12.60 1.63
N PHE A 112 11.62 -12.00 1.39
CA PHE A 112 11.00 -11.00 2.26
C PHE A 112 9.59 -11.42 2.66
N LEU A 113 9.13 -10.93 3.81
CA LEU A 113 7.77 -11.06 4.28
C LEU A 113 7.14 -9.67 4.37
N LEU A 114 6.08 -9.45 3.58
CA LEU A 114 5.20 -8.31 3.72
C LEU A 114 4.01 -8.70 4.61
N ASP A 115 3.78 -7.97 5.69
CA ASP A 115 2.63 -8.12 6.57
C ASP A 115 1.81 -6.84 6.55
N ILE A 116 0.56 -6.92 6.08
CA ILE A 116 -0.35 -5.78 5.97
C ILE A 116 -1.32 -5.84 7.13
N PHE A 117 -1.49 -4.70 7.79
CA PHE A 117 -2.36 -4.49 8.93
C PHE A 117 -3.43 -3.47 8.58
N ALA A 118 -4.60 -3.61 9.20
CA ALA A 118 -5.68 -2.63 9.06
C ALA A 118 -6.26 -2.23 10.42
N HIS A 119 -6.86 -1.05 10.46
CA HIS A 119 -7.58 -0.51 11.62
C HIS A 119 -8.76 0.35 11.15
N GLU A 120 -9.96 0.03 11.61
CA GLU A 120 -11.15 0.87 11.41
C GLU A 120 -11.23 1.91 12.53
N THR A 121 -11.36 3.18 12.17
CA THR A 121 -11.52 4.31 13.09
C THR A 121 -12.50 5.33 12.53
N THR A 122 -12.74 6.43 13.24
CA THR A 122 -13.46 7.58 12.71
C THR A 122 -12.51 8.74 12.40
N ARG A 123 -12.90 9.64 11.49
CA ARG A 123 -12.13 10.87 11.20
C ARG A 123 -11.83 11.67 12.48
N ASN A 124 -12.81 11.84 13.34
CA ASN A 124 -12.66 12.60 14.58
C ASN A 124 -11.66 11.97 15.55
N GLU A 125 -11.61 10.64 15.62
CA GLU A 125 -10.65 9.94 16.48
C GLU A 125 -9.24 10.01 15.90
N TYR A 126 -9.11 9.88 14.59
CA TYR A 126 -7.83 10.04 13.89
C TYR A 126 -7.26 11.44 14.09
N LEU A 127 -8.06 12.49 13.83
CA LEU A 127 -7.61 13.89 13.94
C LEU A 127 -7.28 14.31 15.37
N ARG A 128 -7.89 13.67 16.38
CA ARG A 128 -7.57 13.88 17.80
C ARG A 128 -6.39 13.03 18.28
N GLY A 129 -5.76 12.25 17.40
CA GLY A 129 -4.60 11.42 17.76
C GLY A 129 -4.94 10.28 18.71
N LYS A 130 -6.17 9.73 18.68
CA LYS A 130 -6.47 8.54 19.47
C LYS A 130 -5.53 7.39 19.05
N PRO A 131 -5.02 6.58 20.01
CA PRO A 131 -4.15 5.45 19.68
C PRO A 131 -4.80 4.48 18.69
N LEU A 132 -4.11 4.22 17.58
CA LEU A 132 -4.55 3.29 16.55
C LEU A 132 -4.03 1.88 16.86
N LYS A 133 -4.89 0.87 16.74
CA LYS A 133 -4.54 -0.54 16.99
C LYS A 133 -4.65 -1.35 15.71
N PHE A 134 -3.56 -1.39 14.96
CA PHE A 134 -3.44 -2.14 13.72
C PHE A 134 -3.38 -3.64 13.99
N LYS A 135 -4.11 -4.43 13.20
CA LYS A 135 -4.12 -5.88 13.26
C LYS A 135 -3.85 -6.46 11.88
N SER A 136 -3.02 -7.51 11.82
CA SER A 136 -2.64 -8.18 10.58
C SER A 136 -3.89 -8.69 9.86
N VAL A 137 -4.01 -8.35 8.57
CA VAL A 137 -5.10 -8.77 7.69
C VAL A 137 -4.63 -9.76 6.62
N CYS A 138 -3.42 -9.58 6.07
CA CYS A 138 -2.87 -10.44 5.04
C CYS A 138 -1.34 -10.38 4.96
N LYS A 139 -0.72 -11.44 4.42
CA LYS A 139 0.74 -11.56 4.28
C LYS A 139 1.14 -12.18 2.95
N TRP A 140 2.30 -11.75 2.45
CA TRP A 140 2.95 -12.33 1.27
C TRP A 140 4.42 -12.63 1.54
N LYS A 141 4.88 -13.75 0.98
CA LYS A 141 6.31 -13.94 0.72
C LYS A 141 6.65 -13.24 -0.59
N ILE A 142 7.72 -12.45 -0.60
CA ILE A 142 8.23 -11.78 -1.80
C ILE A 142 9.65 -12.29 -2.04
N ILE A 143 9.90 -12.88 -3.19
CA ILE A 143 11.21 -13.34 -3.62
C ILE A 143 11.81 -12.24 -4.49
N ALA A 144 12.94 -11.66 -4.08
CA ALA A 144 13.79 -10.86 -4.96
C ALA A 144 14.91 -11.75 -5.51
N PRO A 145 14.88 -12.06 -6.82
CA PRO A 145 16.05 -12.59 -7.51
C PRO A 145 17.23 -11.60 -7.47
N GLN A 146 18.27 -11.87 -8.26
CA GLN A 146 19.32 -10.88 -8.51
C GLN A 146 18.70 -9.60 -9.10
N SER A 147 18.79 -8.49 -8.35
CA SER A 147 18.41 -7.18 -8.86
C SER A 147 19.63 -6.54 -9.51
N ASN A 148 19.46 -6.07 -10.74
CA ASN A 148 20.50 -5.30 -11.43
C ASN A 148 20.40 -3.80 -11.13
N SER A 149 19.47 -3.41 -10.24
CA SER A 149 19.14 -2.02 -9.93
C SER A 149 19.37 -1.74 -8.45
N ILE A 150 20.00 -0.60 -8.17
CA ILE A 150 20.14 -0.06 -6.82
C ILE A 150 18.84 0.66 -6.49
N MET A 151 18.05 0.09 -5.56
CA MET A 151 16.86 0.76 -5.04
C MET A 151 17.25 1.65 -3.87
N VAL A 152 16.87 2.92 -3.94
CA VAL A 152 17.12 3.92 -2.88
C VAL A 152 15.90 3.96 -1.97
N PRO A 153 16.07 4.03 -0.64
CA PRO A 153 14.94 4.13 0.28
C PRO A 153 14.16 5.43 0.04
N LEU A 154 12.84 5.35 0.15
CA LEU A 154 11.97 6.52 0.16
C LEU A 154 12.39 7.47 1.29
N PRO A 155 12.11 8.79 1.15
CA PRO A 155 12.36 9.74 2.22
C PRO A 155 11.71 9.30 3.53
N GLU A 156 12.28 9.71 4.67
CA GLU A 156 11.65 9.53 5.98
C GLU A 156 10.44 10.46 6.12
N CYS A 157 9.38 10.15 5.39
CA CYS A 157 8.09 10.78 5.57
C CYS A 157 7.39 10.15 6.78
N ALA A 158 6.51 10.93 7.41
CA ALA A 158 5.64 10.42 8.46
C ALA A 158 4.93 9.16 7.96
N GLY A 159 5.07 8.05 8.70
CA GLY A 159 4.57 6.75 8.28
C GLY A 159 3.09 6.83 7.88
N GLY A 160 2.78 6.39 6.67
CA GLY A 160 1.41 6.42 6.18
C GLY A 160 1.27 6.39 4.67
N GLU A 161 0.06 6.72 4.27
CA GLU A 161 -0.45 6.76 2.90
C GLU A 161 0.10 7.96 2.14
N TRP A 162 0.70 7.69 0.98
CA TRP A 162 1.14 8.66 0.00
C TRP A 162 0.02 9.02 -0.97
N GLY A 163 0.08 10.24 -1.49
CA GLY A 163 -0.89 10.76 -2.46
C GLY A 163 -1.99 11.64 -1.85
N PRO A 164 -2.87 12.18 -2.70
CA PRO A 164 -3.86 13.19 -2.31
C PRO A 164 -5.04 12.61 -1.51
N GLU A 165 -5.23 11.30 -1.55
CA GLU A 165 -6.45 10.64 -1.04
C GLU A 165 -6.62 10.79 0.47
N LYS A 166 -5.51 10.80 1.22
CA LYS A 166 -5.51 11.11 2.65
C LYS A 166 -6.07 12.50 2.93
N ALA A 167 -5.69 13.50 2.14
CA ALA A 167 -6.18 14.87 2.31
C ALA A 167 -7.67 14.98 1.95
N ARG A 168 -8.11 14.28 0.90
CA ARG A 168 -9.52 14.18 0.52
C ARG A 168 -10.36 13.57 1.64
N ARG A 169 -9.96 12.41 2.19
CA ARG A 169 -10.70 11.70 3.24
C ARG A 169 -10.76 12.45 4.57
N LEU A 170 -9.65 13.07 4.98
CA LEU A 170 -9.55 13.72 6.29
C LEU A 170 -10.02 15.18 6.30
N PHE A 171 -9.75 15.92 5.23
CA PHE A 171 -9.96 17.37 5.18
C PHE A 171 -10.91 17.82 4.06
N PHE A 172 -11.48 16.87 3.31
CA PHE A 172 -12.35 17.15 2.16
C PHE A 172 -11.67 17.94 1.03
N MET A 173 -10.34 17.99 1.04
CA MET A 173 -9.57 18.70 0.02
C MET A 173 -9.54 17.92 -1.29
N ARG A 174 -10.06 18.52 -2.37
CA ARG A 174 -10.00 17.95 -3.71
C ARG A 174 -8.69 18.33 -4.40
N PRO A 175 -7.83 17.37 -4.82
CA PRO A 175 -6.65 17.69 -5.60
C PRO A 175 -7.03 18.28 -6.97
N LEU A 176 -6.34 19.33 -7.41
CA LEU A 176 -6.56 19.99 -8.70
C LEU A 176 -5.54 19.60 -9.76
N THR A 177 -4.29 19.34 -9.35
CA THR A 177 -3.16 19.17 -10.27
C THR A 177 -2.51 17.78 -10.21
N HIS A 178 -2.84 16.97 -9.21
CA HIS A 178 -2.17 15.70 -8.92
C HIS A 178 -3.18 14.72 -8.30
N GLN A 179 -3.93 14.03 -9.15
CA GLN A 179 -4.93 13.05 -8.69
C GLN A 179 -4.28 11.71 -8.30
N GLU A 180 -3.13 11.42 -8.91
CA GLU A 180 -2.36 10.20 -8.65
C GLU A 180 -1.30 10.43 -7.56
N PRO A 181 -0.94 9.38 -6.82
CA PRO A 181 0.10 9.44 -5.80
C PRO A 181 1.51 9.60 -6.38
N ILE A 182 1.71 9.32 -7.67
CA ILE A 182 2.99 9.42 -8.37
C ILE A 182 2.82 10.34 -9.57
N VAL A 183 3.68 11.35 -9.66
CA VAL A 183 3.77 12.26 -10.80
C VAL A 183 5.08 11.99 -11.50
N ASN A 184 5.01 11.41 -12.70
CA ASN A 184 6.19 11.19 -13.53
C ASN A 184 6.51 12.46 -14.32
N HIS A 185 7.74 12.94 -14.19
CA HIS A 185 8.22 14.09 -14.98
C HIS A 185 9.05 13.60 -16.17
N SER A 186 8.70 14.00 -17.40
CA SER A 186 9.51 13.71 -18.58
C SER A 186 10.63 14.75 -18.75
N LEU A 187 11.84 14.31 -19.08
CA LEU A 187 13.09 15.11 -19.11
C LEU A 187 13.16 16.23 -20.17
N MET A 188 12.06 16.68 -20.77
CA MET A 188 12.07 17.57 -21.94
C MET A 188 11.81 19.06 -21.68
N THR A 189 11.77 19.55 -20.44
CA THR A 189 11.58 20.99 -20.18
C THR A 189 12.61 21.55 -19.21
N SER A 190 13.11 22.75 -19.52
CA SER A 190 14.30 23.41 -18.96
C SER A 190 14.18 23.92 -17.52
N SER A 191 13.06 23.66 -16.83
CA SER A 191 12.95 23.69 -15.36
C SER A 191 11.52 23.31 -14.98
N PRO A 192 11.26 22.09 -14.50
CA PRO A 192 9.89 21.69 -14.22
C PRO A 192 9.45 22.13 -12.82
N THR A 193 8.67 23.21 -12.77
CA THR A 193 7.98 23.59 -11.55
C THR A 193 6.73 22.71 -11.39
N LEU A 194 6.74 21.79 -10.41
CA LEU A 194 5.55 21.04 -10.04
C LEU A 194 4.64 21.90 -9.15
N LYS A 195 3.47 22.30 -9.68
CA LYS A 195 2.45 23.01 -8.90
C LYS A 195 1.49 22.03 -8.24
N ILE A 196 1.53 21.94 -6.91
CA ILE A 196 0.60 21.16 -6.10
C ILE A 196 -0.54 22.08 -5.65
N SER A 197 -1.78 21.75 -5.96
CA SER A 197 -2.94 22.57 -5.59
C SER A 197 -4.15 21.73 -5.21
N PHE A 198 -4.90 22.21 -4.22
CA PHE A 198 -6.14 21.62 -3.72
C PHE A 198 -7.25 22.68 -3.69
N LYS A 199 -8.50 22.22 -3.70
CA LYS A 199 -9.70 23.01 -3.44
C LYS A 199 -10.41 22.46 -2.19
N LEU A 200 -10.80 23.35 -1.28
CA LEU A 200 -11.69 23.03 -0.15
C LEU A 200 -13.15 22.98 -0.61
#